data_AF-A0A3P7ILG5-F1
#
_entry.id   AF-A0A3P7ILG5-F1
#
_cell.length_a   1.000
_cell.length_b   1.000
_cell.length_c   1.000
_cell.angle_alpha   90.00
_cell.angle_beta   90.00
_cell.angle_gamma   90.00
#
_symmetry.space_group_name_H-M   'P 1'
#
loop_
_entity.id
_entity.type
_entity.pdbx_description
1 polymer ?
#
loop_
_entity_poly.entity_id
_entity_poly.type
_entity_poly.pdbx_seq_one_letter_code
_entity_poly.pdbx_strand_id
1 'polypeptide(L)' 'MDTYFPILTALQFVFYMGWMKVIEAVLNPFGEDDDDFETNALIDRNITVTSTP' A
#
# COMPACT_ATOMS: atom_id res chain seq x y z
N MET A 1 14.61 34.26 -11.92
CA MET A 1 14.97 32.83 -11.89
C MET A 1 14.11 32.15 -12.93
N ASP A 2 14.69 31.77 -14.06
CA ASP A 2 14.03 30.86 -15.01
C ASP A 2 14.16 29.44 -14.46
N THR A 3 13.17 29.02 -13.67
CA THR A 3 13.15 27.68 -13.14
C THR A 3 12.65 26.74 -14.25
N TYR A 4 13.59 26.15 -15.00
CA TYR A 4 13.28 25.20 -16.08
C TYR A 4 12.45 24.00 -15.61
N PHE A 5 12.54 23.67 -14.32
CA PHE A 5 11.76 22.61 -13.68
C PHE A 5 11.07 23.11 -12.41
N PRO A 6 9.74 22.92 -12.26
CA PRO A 6 8.99 23.47 -11.13
C PRO A 6 9.13 22.60 -9.88
N ILE A 7 10.27 22.70 -9.18
CA ILE A 7 10.63 21.86 -8.02
C ILE A 7 9.54 21.86 -6.93
N LEU A 8 9.02 23.04 -6.55
CA LEU A 8 8.02 23.15 -5.48
C LEU A 8 6.68 22.51 -5.89
N THR A 9 6.27 22.66 -7.15
CA THR A 9 5.05 22.04 -7.66
C THR A 9 5.20 20.52 -7.80
N ALA A 10 6.37 20.05 -8.20
CA ALA A 10 6.67 18.61 -8.23
C ALA A 10 6.63 18.00 -6.83
N LEU A 11 7.19 18.70 -5.82
CA LEU A 11 7.14 18.28 -4.42
C LEU A 11 5.69 18.26 -3.90
N GLN A 12 4.90 19.30 -4.20
CA GLN A 12 3.46 19.33 -3.88
C GLN A 12 2.73 18.14 -4.51
N PHE A 13 2.99 17.84 -5.79
CA PHE A 13 2.40 16.69 -6.47
C PHE A 13 2.75 15.36 -5.79
N VAL A 14 4.01 15.14 -5.45
CA VAL A 14 4.44 13.91 -4.74
C VAL A 14 3.74 13.79 -3.40
N PHE A 15 3.58 14.87 -2.64
CA PHE A 15 2.87 14.81 -1.36
C PHE A 15 1.37 14.52 -1.53
N TYR A 16 0.69 15.19 -2.46
CA TYR A 16 -0.75 14.96 -2.67
C TYR A 16 -1.03 13.56 -3.21
N MET A 17 -0.29 13.13 -4.24
CA MET A 17 -0.46 11.80 -4.83
C MET A 17 0.00 10.70 -3.87
N GLY A 18 1.10 10.93 -3.15
CA GLY A 18 1.59 10.00 -2.13
C GLY A 18 0.56 9.79 -1.03
N TRP A 19 -0.05 10.86 -0.51
CA TRP A 19 -1.09 10.71 0.51
C TRP A 19 -2.34 10.01 -0.04
N MET A 20 -2.77 10.33 -1.26
CA MET A 20 -3.87 9.61 -1.91
C MET A 20 -3.58 8.09 -2.00
N LYS A 21 -2.37 7.72 -2.43
CA LYS A 21 -1.96 6.31 -2.58
C LYS A 21 -1.89 5.56 -1.25
N VAL A 22 -1.46 6.23 -0.18
CA VAL A 22 -1.51 5.66 1.18
C VAL A 22 -2.95 5.37 1.60
N ILE A 23 -3.89 6.27 1.30
CA ILE A 23 -5.30 6.06 1.63
C ILE A 23 -5.87 4.89 0.81
N GLU A 24 -5.54 4.81 -0.47
CA GLU A 24 -5.95 3.71 -1.37
C GLU A 24 -5.55 2.35 -0.80
N ALA A 25 -4.28 2.18 -0.39
CA ALA A 25 -3.78 0.95 0.22
C ALA A 25 -4.44 0.62 1.58
N VAL A 26 -4.88 1.63 2.33
CA VAL A 26 -5.53 1.44 3.64
C VAL A 26 -7.04 1.22 3.51
N LEU A 27 -7.65 1.65 2.42
CA LEU A 27 -9.11 1.64 2.25
C LEU A 27 -9.66 0.21 2.19
N ASN A 28 -8.95 -0.69 1.52
CA ASN A 28 -9.31 -2.10 1.43
C ASN A 28 -8.05 -3.01 1.52
N PRO A 29 -7.50 -3.24 2.71
CA PRO A 29 -6.23 -3.95 2.90
C PRO A 29 -6.34 -5.48 2.71
N PHE A 30 -7.49 -5.96 2.21
CA PHE A 30 -7.81 -7.38 2.02
C PHE A 30 -8.15 -7.66 0.54
N GLY A 31 -7.70 -6.81 -0.38
CA GLY A 31 -7.82 -7.03 -1.81
C GLY A 31 -6.74 -7.99 -2.34
N GLU A 32 -6.36 -7.77 -3.60
CA GLU A 32 -5.29 -8.51 -4.29
C GLU A 32 -4.14 -7.59 -4.73
N ASP A 33 -4.09 -6.36 -4.21
CA ASP A 33 -3.02 -5.42 -4.53
C ASP A 33 -1.71 -5.87 -3.85
N ASP A 34 -0.56 -5.49 -4.42
CA ASP A 34 0.76 -5.93 -3.96
C ASP A 34 1.06 -5.57 -2.49
N ASP A 35 0.42 -4.52 -1.96
CA ASP A 35 0.59 -4.02 -0.59
C ASP A 35 -0.50 -4.56 0.38
N ASP A 36 -1.42 -5.41 -0.08
CA ASP A 36 -2.49 -5.99 0.74
C ASP A 36 -1.99 -7.13 1.64
N PHE A 37 -2.81 -7.50 2.63
CA PHE A 37 -2.49 -8.64 3.49
C PHE A 37 -2.65 -9.97 2.76
N GLU A 38 -1.64 -10.83 2.89
CA GLU A 38 -1.62 -12.23 2.45
C GLU A 38 -2.53 -13.14 3.31
N THR A 39 -3.83 -12.85 3.32
CA THR A 39 -4.82 -13.52 4.19
C THR A 39 -4.95 -15.01 3.91
N ASN A 40 -4.83 -15.43 2.65
CA ASN A 40 -4.84 -16.85 2.26
C ASN A 40 -3.68 -17.61 2.92
N ALA A 41 -2.47 -17.05 2.87
CA ALA A 41 -1.31 -17.65 3.52
C ALA A 41 -1.48 -17.72 5.05
N LEU A 42 -2.09 -16.69 5.66
CA LEU A 42 -2.41 -16.70 7.09
C LEU A 42 -3.43 -17.78 7.46
N ILE A 43 -4.46 -17.97 6.63
CA ILE A 43 -5.48 -19.01 6.83
C ILE A 43 -4.84 -20.40 6.73
N ASP A 44 -4.07 -20.67 5.68
CA ASP A 44 -3.39 -21.95 5.48
C ASP A 44 -2.45 -22.29 6.64
N ARG A 45 -1.69 -21.29 7.12
CA ARG A 45 -0.83 -21.43 8.30
C ARG A 45 -1.64 -21.79 9.53
N ASN A 46 -2.76 -21.10 9.78
CA ASN A 46 -3.56 -21.31 10.98
C ASN A 46 -4.20 -22.70 10.99
N ILE A 47 -4.70 -23.17 9.85
CA ILE A 47 -5.24 -24.52 9.70
C ILE A 47 -4.14 -25.55 9.97
N THR A 48 -2.96 -25.37 9.35
CA THR A 48 -1.81 -26.27 9.53
C THR A 48 -1.39 -26.37 11.00
N VAL A 49 -1.14 -25.24 11.66
CA VAL A 49 -0.71 -25.21 13.07
C VAL A 49 -1.76 -25.81 14.01
N THR A 50 -3.04 -25.60 13.74
CA THR A 50 -4.12 -26.14 14.59
C THR A 50 -4.35 -27.63 14.35
N SER A 51 -4.07 -28.12 13.14
CA SER A 51 -4.25 -29.53 12.78
C SER A 51 -3.04 -30.41 13.08
N THR A 52 -1.86 -29.82 13.32
CA THR A 52 -0.70 -30.54 13.85
C THR A 52 -0.87 -30.76 15.36
N PRO A 53 -0.84 -32.02 15.84
CA PRO A 53 -0.98 -32.36 17.27
C PRO A 53 0.18 -31.83 18.13
#